data_AF-A0A0D6LFY4-F1
#
_entry.id   AF-A0A0D6LFY4-F1
#
_cell.length_a   1.000
_cell.length_b   1.000
_cell.length_c   1.000
_cell.angle_alpha   90.00
_cell.angle_beta   90.00
_cell.angle_gamma   90.00
#
_symmetry.space_group_name_H-M   'P 1'
#
loop_
_entity.id
_entity.type
_entity.pdbx_description
1 polymer ?
#
loop_
_entity_poly.entity_id
_entity_poly.type
_entity_poly.pdbx_seq_one_letter_code
_entity_poly.pdbx_strand_id
1 'polypeptide(L)'
;MAGAYLAKNSNWTKRFLDGFANYEFRLPKSFHGTDNGALHAYLAEVILGSNHDGLDSCLRIYGQSRDFDDLFMYEACIRELLGNSTHFGPIKILRKGTAWARDNWITNSLWNPERDFMMHNWKLPQMMTYKHIPLPYVLQNKNALRVEQNTP
;
A
#
# COMPACT_ATOMS: atom_id res chain seq x y z
N MET A 1 1.08 -0.68 -0.70
CA MET A 1 1.79 -1.98 -0.64
C MET A 1 3.01 -1.87 0.25
N ALA A 2 3.21 -2.82 1.17
CA ALA A 2 4.39 -2.98 1.99
C ALA A 2 5.42 -3.93 1.34
N GLY A 3 5.18 -4.40 0.11
CA GLY A 3 6.13 -5.25 -0.64
C GLY A 3 7.13 -4.49 -1.52
N ALA A 4 7.17 -3.15 -1.49
CA ALA A 4 7.97 -2.34 -2.42
C ALA A 4 8.83 -1.30 -1.70
N TYR A 5 9.82 -1.76 -0.96
CA TYR A 5 10.85 -0.91 -0.37
C TYR A 5 12.24 -1.56 -0.46
N LEU A 6 13.27 -0.72 -0.40
CA LEU A 6 14.65 -1.16 -0.24
C LEU A 6 15.17 -0.68 1.11
N ALA A 7 15.79 -1.59 1.84
CA ALA A 7 16.27 -1.36 3.20
C ALA A 7 17.80 -1.48 3.21
N LYS A 8 18.51 -0.36 3.39
CA LYS A 8 19.98 -0.38 3.55
C LYS A 8 20.33 -1.13 4.83
N ASN A 9 21.30 -2.04 4.81
CA ASN A 9 21.79 -2.69 6.02
C ASN A 9 22.50 -1.67 6.94
N SER A 10 21.76 -1.13 7.90
CA SER A 10 22.24 -0.16 8.86
C SER A 10 21.55 -0.35 10.21
N ASN A 11 22.18 0.10 11.29
CA ASN A 11 21.57 0.05 12.63
C ASN A 11 20.25 0.84 12.71
N TRP A 12 20.13 1.92 11.93
CA TRP A 12 18.87 2.68 11.85
C TRP A 12 17.76 1.84 11.21
N THR A 13 18.05 1.21 10.06
CA THR A 13 17.07 0.41 9.33
C THR A 13 16.61 -0.81 10.11
N LYS A 14 17.52 -1.49 10.81
CA LYS A 14 17.16 -2.63 11.68
C LYS A 14 16.15 -2.21 12.74
N ARG A 15 16.44 -1.11 13.46
CA ARG A 15 15.50 -0.56 14.46
C ARG A 15 14.16 -0.12 13.86
N PHE A 16 14.18 0.48 12.67
CA PHE A 16 12.96 0.83 11.95
C PHE A 16 12.13 -0.42 11.63
N LEU A 17 12.75 -1.48 11.08
CA LEU A 17 12.06 -2.72 10.75
C LEU A 17 11.56 -3.46 12.00
N ASP A 18 12.32 -3.45 13.10
CA ASP A 18 11.88 -4.01 14.38
C ASP A 18 10.66 -3.26 14.93
N GLY A 19 10.65 -1.92 14.85
CA GLY A 19 9.51 -1.12 15.27
C GLY A 19 8.30 -1.30 14.36
N PHE A 20 8.51 -1.47 13.05
CA PHE A 20 7.44 -1.80 12.10
C PHE A 20 6.84 -3.18 12.39
N ALA A 21 7.68 -4.19 12.65
CA ALA A 21 7.21 -5.53 13.04
C ALA A 21 6.38 -5.48 14.33
N ASN A 22 6.85 -4.75 15.34
CA ASN A 22 6.12 -4.56 16.60
C ASN A 22 4.80 -3.76 16.44
N TYR A 23 4.56 -3.14 15.29
CA TYR A 23 3.27 -2.50 15.02
C TYR A 23 2.12 -3.51 14.94
N GLU A 24 2.39 -4.79 14.69
CA GLU A 24 1.35 -5.83 14.66
C GLU A 24 0.51 -5.85 15.95
N PHE A 25 1.12 -5.56 17.09
CA PHE A 25 0.46 -5.53 18.40
C PHE A 25 -0.37 -4.26 18.64
N ARG A 26 -0.31 -3.29 17.73
CA ARG A 26 -1.03 -2.01 17.79
C ARG A 26 -2.05 -1.84 16.66
N LEU A 27 -2.24 -2.87 15.83
CA LEU A 27 -3.26 -2.86 14.79
C LEU A 27 -4.66 -2.64 15.38
N PRO A 28 -5.52 -1.84 14.74
CA PRO A 28 -6.89 -1.71 15.20
C PRO A 28 -7.66 -3.02 14.98
N LYS A 29 -8.69 -3.26 15.78
CA LYS A 29 -9.56 -4.43 15.65
C LYS A 29 -10.48 -4.37 14.40
N SER A 30 -10.55 -3.21 13.76
CA SER A 30 -11.31 -2.93 12.55
C SER A 30 -10.61 -3.49 11.30
N PHE A 31 -11.20 -3.35 10.11
CA PHE A 31 -10.53 -3.73 8.87
C PHE A 31 -9.28 -2.86 8.66
N HIS A 32 -8.09 -3.47 8.66
CA HIS A 32 -6.84 -2.73 8.78
C HIS A 32 -5.83 -2.99 7.65
N GLY A 33 -6.11 -3.89 6.70
CA GLY A 33 -5.22 -4.11 5.56
C GLY A 33 -3.81 -4.61 5.91
N THR A 34 -3.68 -5.30 7.05
CA THR A 34 -2.45 -5.95 7.54
C THR A 34 -1.24 -5.01 7.61
N ASP A 35 -0.09 -5.48 7.14
CA ASP A 35 1.18 -4.77 6.99
C ASP A 35 1.08 -3.47 6.17
N ASN A 36 0.19 -3.38 5.18
CA ASN A 36 0.02 -2.16 4.38
C ASN A 36 -0.52 -1.00 5.21
N GLY A 37 -1.57 -1.27 6.00
CA GLY A 37 -2.15 -0.28 6.90
C GLY A 37 -1.16 0.11 8.00
N ALA A 38 -0.50 -0.89 8.61
CA ALA A 38 0.53 -0.67 9.62
C ALA A 38 1.70 0.18 9.10
N LEU A 39 2.18 -0.06 7.88
CA LEU A 39 3.32 0.65 7.33
C LEU A 39 3.03 2.15 7.19
N HIS A 40 1.84 2.53 6.73
CA HIS A 40 1.45 3.94 6.61
C HIS A 40 1.41 4.63 7.99
N ALA A 41 0.86 3.96 9.01
CA ALA A 41 0.73 4.55 10.35
C ALA A 41 2.10 4.68 11.01
N TYR A 42 2.87 3.59 11.02
CA TYR A 42 4.20 3.56 11.61
C TYR A 42 5.15 4.56 10.92
N LEU A 43 5.09 4.65 9.60
CA LEU A 43 5.88 5.62 8.84
C LEU A 43 5.55 7.06 9.23
N ALA A 44 4.26 7.38 9.37
CA ALA A 44 3.81 8.70 9.80
C ALA A 44 4.23 9.01 11.25
N GLU A 45 4.13 8.05 12.17
CA GLU A 45 4.60 8.20 13.55
C GLU A 45 6.12 8.48 13.61
N VAL A 46 6.92 7.79 12.79
CA VAL A 46 8.38 8.00 12.72
C VAL A 46 8.74 9.36 12.13
N ILE A 47 7.99 9.85 11.14
CA ILE A 47 8.29 11.11 10.45
C ILE A 47 7.76 12.33 11.20
N LEU A 48 6.50 12.27 11.66
CA LEU A 48 5.78 13.41 12.26
C LEU A 48 5.84 13.41 13.78
N GLY A 49 6.11 12.25 14.41
CA GLY A 49 5.95 12.02 15.83
C GLY A 49 4.54 11.52 16.18
N SER A 50 4.44 10.67 17.20
CA SER A 50 3.17 10.03 17.60
C SER A 50 2.13 11.00 18.16
N ASN A 51 2.51 12.20 18.60
CA ASN A 51 1.62 13.21 19.19
C ASN A 51 1.20 14.29 18.19
N HIS A 52 1.31 14.04 16.89
CA HIS A 52 0.98 15.03 15.87
C HIS A 52 -0.54 15.12 15.70
N ASP A 53 -1.15 16.28 15.98
CA ASP A 53 -2.62 16.49 15.95
C ASP A 53 -3.29 16.00 14.65
N GLY A 54 -2.63 16.22 13.50
CA GLY A 54 -3.12 15.73 12.22
C GLY A 54 -3.18 14.20 12.11
N LEU A 55 -2.22 13.51 12.74
CA LEU A 55 -2.09 12.06 12.67
C LEU A 55 -3.25 11.38 13.41
N ASP A 56 -3.68 11.92 14.55
CA ASP A 56 -4.83 11.40 15.31
C ASP A 56 -6.10 11.30 14.47
N SER A 57 -6.33 12.27 13.59
CA SER A 57 -7.48 12.25 12.68
C SER A 57 -7.40 11.11 11.66
N CYS A 58 -6.22 10.85 11.09
CA CYS A 58 -6.04 9.72 10.18
C CYS A 58 -6.13 8.37 10.90
N LEU A 59 -5.55 8.26 12.11
CA LEU A 59 -5.62 7.04 12.91
C LEU A 59 -7.04 6.74 13.40
N ARG A 60 -7.88 7.76 13.61
CA ARG A 60 -9.31 7.58 13.87
C ARG A 60 -10.04 6.92 12.69
N ILE A 61 -9.76 7.36 11.46
CA ILE A 61 -10.32 6.73 10.24
C ILE A 61 -9.84 5.27 10.17
N TYR A 62 -8.55 5.04 10.40
CA TYR A 62 -7.97 3.71 10.39
C TYR A 62 -8.63 2.76 11.40
N GLY A 63 -8.83 3.24 12.64
CA GLY A 63 -9.47 2.49 13.72
C GLY A 63 -10.97 2.20 13.51
N GLN A 64 -11.61 2.86 12.55
CA GLN A 64 -13.02 2.69 12.20
C GLN A 64 -13.23 2.05 10.82
N SER A 65 -12.14 1.72 10.12
CA SER A 65 -12.19 1.20 8.75
C SER A 65 -12.93 -0.13 8.65
N ARG A 66 -13.82 -0.26 7.67
CA ARG A 66 -14.65 -1.47 7.47
C ARG A 66 -14.25 -2.27 6.25
N ASP A 67 -13.63 -1.62 5.28
CA ASP A 67 -13.29 -2.18 3.98
C ASP A 67 -12.10 -1.44 3.35
N PHE A 68 -11.78 -1.80 2.11
CA PHE A 68 -10.71 -1.17 1.35
C PHE A 68 -10.98 0.31 1.02
N ASP A 69 -12.23 0.75 0.93
CA ASP A 69 -12.54 2.15 0.64
C ASP A 69 -12.20 3.03 1.85
N ASP A 70 -12.59 2.59 3.05
CA ASP A 70 -12.19 3.26 4.30
C ASP A 70 -10.66 3.21 4.50
N LEU A 71 -10.02 2.08 4.19
CA LEU A 71 -8.56 1.95 4.26
C LEU A 71 -7.85 2.92 3.31
N PHE A 72 -8.30 3.05 2.06
CA PHE A 72 -7.73 4.00 1.10
C PHE A 72 -7.95 5.46 1.52
N MET A 73 -9.07 5.77 2.19
CA MET A 73 -9.31 7.09 2.77
C MET A 73 -8.26 7.41 3.84
N TYR A 74 -7.98 6.45 4.72
CA TYR A 74 -6.91 6.56 5.72
C TYR A 74 -5.53 6.73 5.07
N GLU A 75 -5.17 5.92 4.07
CA GLU A 75 -3.89 6.03 3.38
C GLU A 75 -3.74 7.40 2.69
N ALA A 76 -4.81 7.92 2.09
CA ALA A 76 -4.84 9.25 1.50
C ALA A 76 -4.65 10.36 2.56
N CYS A 77 -5.27 10.22 3.73
CA CYS A 77 -5.09 11.13 4.86
C CYS A 77 -3.62 11.20 5.31
N ILE A 78 -2.96 10.05 5.48
CA ILE A 78 -1.53 10.01 5.83
C ILE A 78 -0.67 10.67 4.76
N ARG A 79 -0.95 10.41 3.48
CA ARG A 79 -0.21 11.01 2.36
C ARG A 79 -0.35 12.53 2.33
N GLU A 80 -1.54 13.05 2.63
CA GLU A 80 -1.77 14.50 2.72
C GLU A 80 -0.94 15.13 3.85
N LEU A 81 -0.89 14.49 5.02
CA LEU A 81 -0.08 14.96 6.15
C LEU A 81 1.43 15.00 5.84
N LEU A 82 1.94 13.99 5.14
CA LEU A 82 3.36 13.94 4.72
C LEU A 82 3.66 14.96 3.60
N GLY A 83 2.64 15.43 2.90
CA GLY A 83 2.73 16.41 1.82
C GLY A 83 3.56 15.94 0.63
N ASN A 84 4.13 16.91 -0.10
CA ASN A 84 4.88 16.65 -1.34
C ASN A 84 6.36 16.31 -1.14
N SER A 85 6.84 16.24 0.11
CA SER A 85 8.22 15.89 0.38
C SER A 85 8.48 14.42 0.03
N THR A 86 9.65 14.15 -0.52
CA THR A 86 10.11 12.80 -0.85
C THR A 86 11.23 12.32 0.05
N HIS A 87 11.76 13.19 0.91
CA HIS A 87 12.90 12.89 1.78
C HIS A 87 12.58 13.30 3.23
N PHE A 88 12.77 12.37 4.15
CA PHE A 88 12.52 12.52 5.59
C PHE A 88 13.68 11.90 6.35
N GLY A 89 14.80 12.63 6.42
CA GLY A 89 16.06 12.10 6.95
C GLY A 89 16.51 10.83 6.21
N PRO A 90 16.60 9.66 6.88
CA PRO A 90 17.01 8.39 6.26
C PRO A 90 15.92 7.74 5.38
N ILE A 91 14.70 8.26 5.39
CA ILE A 91 13.57 7.72 4.63
C ILE A 91 13.44 8.48 3.31
N LYS A 92 13.28 7.75 2.21
CA LYS A 92 12.92 8.29 0.90
C LYS A 92 11.64 7.62 0.38
N ILE A 93 10.64 8.43 0.08
CA ILE A 93 9.37 7.99 -0.51
C ILE A 93 9.36 8.39 -1.98
N LEU A 94 9.22 7.42 -2.88
CA LEU A 94 9.14 7.70 -4.31
C LEU A 94 7.76 8.23 -4.71
N ARG A 95 7.72 9.05 -5.76
CA ARG A 95 6.47 9.55 -6.32
C ARG A 95 5.67 8.40 -6.93
N LYS A 96 4.35 8.57 -6.98
CA LYS A 96 3.46 7.60 -7.62
C LYS A 96 3.87 7.40 -9.09
N GLY A 97 3.95 6.14 -9.52
CA GLY A 97 4.30 5.78 -10.90
C GLY A 97 5.80 5.83 -11.23
N THR A 98 6.67 6.12 -10.25
CA THR A 98 8.13 6.11 -10.44
C THR A 98 8.82 4.97 -9.67
N ALA A 99 8.05 4.07 -9.06
CA ALA A 99 8.55 2.89 -8.35
C ALA A 99 8.73 1.69 -9.31
N TRP A 100 9.23 0.57 -8.78
CA TRP A 100 9.59 -0.64 -9.54
C TRP A 100 8.59 -1.79 -9.42
N ALA A 101 7.53 -1.62 -8.62
CA ALA A 101 6.48 -2.60 -8.45
C ALA A 101 5.10 -1.96 -8.65
N ARG A 102 4.19 -2.69 -9.28
CA ARG A 102 2.79 -2.29 -9.44
C ARG A 102 1.88 -3.50 -9.39
N ASP A 103 0.62 -3.25 -9.06
CA ASP A 103 -0.40 -4.29 -9.19
C ASP A 103 -0.66 -4.64 -10.65
N ASN A 104 -0.93 -5.92 -10.88
CA ASN A 104 -1.23 -6.48 -12.20
C ASN A 104 -2.53 -5.92 -12.81
N TRP A 105 -3.58 -5.75 -11.99
CA TRP A 105 -4.91 -5.33 -12.44
C TRP A 105 -4.93 -3.91 -13.04
N ILE A 106 -3.95 -3.06 -12.74
CA ILE A 106 -3.87 -1.68 -13.27
C ILE A 106 -3.73 -1.66 -14.80
N THR A 107 -3.14 -2.69 -15.40
CA THR A 107 -2.89 -2.77 -16.86
C THR A 107 -3.43 -4.05 -17.47
N ASN A 108 -4.49 -4.64 -16.91
CA ASN A 108 -5.02 -5.94 -17.34
C ASN A 108 -3.92 -7.02 -17.42
N SER A 109 -2.97 -6.97 -16.50
CA SER A 109 -1.82 -7.88 -16.43
C SER A 109 -0.85 -7.84 -17.62
N LEU A 110 -0.95 -6.83 -18.49
CA LEU A 110 0.04 -6.62 -19.56
C LEU A 110 1.40 -6.25 -18.97
N TRP A 111 2.47 -6.87 -19.47
CA TRP A 111 3.86 -6.56 -19.11
C TRP A 111 4.48 -5.60 -20.13
N ASN A 112 5.15 -4.55 -19.65
CA ASN A 112 5.95 -3.64 -20.44
C ASN A 112 7.44 -3.95 -20.25
N PRO A 113 8.15 -4.45 -21.28
CA PRO A 113 9.55 -4.86 -21.15
C PRO A 113 10.53 -3.71 -20.87
N GLU A 114 10.14 -2.47 -21.11
CA GLU A 114 10.98 -1.28 -20.89
C GLU A 114 10.77 -0.65 -19.50
N ARG A 115 9.61 -0.89 -18.86
CA ARG A 115 9.22 -0.19 -17.62
C ARG A 115 8.97 -1.11 -16.44
N ASP A 116 8.46 -2.31 -16.67
CA ASP A 116 8.11 -3.22 -15.57
C ASP A 116 9.34 -3.95 -15.06
N PHE A 117 9.47 -3.99 -13.74
CA PHE A 117 10.49 -4.77 -13.03
C PHE A 117 9.86 -5.86 -12.17
N MET A 118 8.76 -5.56 -11.48
CA MET A 118 8.02 -6.52 -10.66
C MET A 118 6.50 -6.26 -10.73
N MET A 119 5.72 -7.33 -10.87
CA MET A 119 4.27 -7.31 -10.65
C MET A 119 3.95 -7.82 -9.24
N HIS A 120 3.19 -7.03 -8.50
CA HIS A 120 2.67 -7.38 -7.18
C HIS A 120 1.30 -8.08 -7.31
N ASN A 121 0.94 -8.84 -6.27
CA ASN A 121 -0.35 -9.51 -6.12
C ASN A 121 -0.70 -10.47 -7.28
N TRP A 122 0.31 -11.17 -7.83
CA TRP A 122 0.09 -12.19 -8.85
C TRP A 122 -0.44 -13.49 -8.21
N LYS A 123 -1.77 -13.62 -8.15
CA LYS A 123 -2.46 -14.74 -7.48
C LYS A 123 -3.08 -15.69 -8.51
N LEU A 124 -2.92 -17.00 -8.32
CA LEU A 124 -3.50 -18.02 -9.20
C LEU A 124 -5.03 -17.87 -9.37
N PRO A 125 -5.83 -17.62 -8.30
CA PRO A 125 -7.27 -17.44 -8.47
C PRO A 125 -7.68 -16.23 -9.31
N GLN A 126 -6.82 -15.22 -9.45
CA GLN A 126 -7.10 -13.99 -10.19
C GLN A 126 -6.60 -14.03 -11.65
N MET A 127 -6.12 -15.20 -12.10
CA MET A 127 -5.63 -15.35 -13.47
C MET A 127 -6.81 -15.39 -14.44
N MET A 128 -6.82 -14.45 -15.39
CA MET A 128 -7.77 -14.44 -16.49
C MET A 128 -7.14 -15.03 -17.76
N THR A 129 -7.85 -15.93 -18.43
CA THR A 129 -7.47 -16.44 -19.74
C THR A 129 -8.09 -15.58 -20.83
N TYR A 130 -7.25 -14.96 -21.65
CA TYR A 130 -7.71 -14.16 -22.79
C TYR A 130 -7.75 -15.01 -24.06
N LYS A 131 -8.83 -14.89 -24.84
CA LYS A 131 -9.02 -15.65 -26.08
C LYS A 131 -8.41 -14.99 -27.32
N HIS A 132 -8.08 -13.69 -27.25
CA HIS A 132 -7.60 -12.90 -28.38
C HIS A 132 -6.52 -11.89 -27.96
N ILE A 133 -5.63 -11.57 -28.92
CA ILE A 133 -4.66 -10.47 -28.85
C ILE A 133 -4.89 -9.51 -30.04
N PRO A 134 -4.77 -8.18 -29.87
CA PRO A 134 -4.44 -7.48 -28.62
C PRO A 134 -5.60 -7.54 -27.61
N LEU A 135 -5.27 -7.46 -26.31
CA LEU A 135 -6.30 -7.48 -25.26
C LEU A 135 -7.25 -6.30 -25.44
N PRO A 136 -8.57 -6.50 -25.35
CA PRO A 136 -9.51 -5.39 -25.41
C PRO A 136 -9.22 -4.43 -24.24
N TYR A 137 -9.20 -3.13 -24.52
CA TYR A 137 -9.10 -2.10 -23.49
C TYR A 137 -10.43 -2.04 -22.73
N VAL A 138 -10.61 -2.98 -21.81
CA VAL A 138 -11.71 -2.96 -20.85
C VAL A 138 -11.11 -2.36 -19.58
N LEU A 139 -11.55 -1.16 -19.21
CA LEU A 139 -11.35 -0.65 -17.86
C LEU A 139 -12.03 -1.66 -16.94
N GLN A 140 -11.26 -2.50 -16.24
CA GLN A 140 -11.83 -3.40 -15.25
C GLN A 140 -12.62 -2.56 -14.25
N ASN A 141 -13.93 -2.76 -14.24
CA ASN A 141 -14.82 -2.09 -13.32
C ASN A 141 -14.36 -2.47 -11.91
N LYS A 142 -14.10 -1.50 -11.03
CA LYS A 142 -13.64 -1.73 -9.64
C LYS A 142 -14.52 -2.75 -8.88
N ASN A 143 -15.77 -2.91 -9.32
CA ASN A 143 -16.74 -3.85 -8.75
C ASN A 143 -16.50 -5.33 -9.12
N ALA A 144 -15.71 -5.66 -10.16
CA ALA A 144 -15.38 -7.07 -10.47
C ALA A 144 -14.44 -7.69 -9.43
N LEU A 145 -13.67 -6.88 -8.71
CA LEU A 145 -12.81 -7.31 -7.59
C LEU A 145 -13.56 -7.42 -6.25
N ARG A 146 -14.79 -6.87 -6.14
CA ARG A 146 -15.64 -7.01 -4.93
C ARG A 146 -16.29 -8.39 -4.81
N VAL A 147 -16.40 -9.15 -5.91
CA VAL A 147 -17.12 -10.43 -5.92
C VAL A 147 -16.25 -11.60 -5.43
N GLU A 148 -14.93 -11.52 -5.52
CA GLU A 148 -14.03 -12.65 -5.19
C GLU A 148 -13.43 -12.62 -3.77
N GLN A 149 -13.69 -11.58 -2.97
CA GLN A 149 -13.30 -11.55 -1.55
C GLN A 149 -14.41 -12.07 -0.62
N ASN A 150 -15.58 -12.43 -1.17
CA ASN A 150 -16.74 -12.96 -0.44
C ASN A 150 -17.08 -14.40 -0.85
N THR A 151 -16.10 -15.30 -0.83
CA THR A 151 -16.37 -16.73 -0.79
C THR A 151 -15.71 -17.33 0.45
N PRO A 152 -16.45 -18.19 1.20
CA PRO A 152 -16.09 -18.64 2.54
C PRO A 152 -14.74 -19.35 2.64
#